data_AF-A0A7V9V794-F1
#
_entry.id   AF-A0A7V9V794-F1
#
_cell.length_a   1.000
_cell.length_b   1.000
_cell.length_c   1.000
_cell.angle_alpha   90.00
_cell.angle_beta   90.00
_cell.angle_gamma   90.00
#
_symmetry.space_group_name_H-M   'P 1'
#
loop_
_entity.id
_entity.type
_entity.pdbx_description
1 polymer ?
#
loop_
_entity_poly.entity_id
_entity_poly.type
_entity_poly.pdbx_seq_one_letter_code
_entity_poly.pdbx_strand_id
1 'polypeptide(L)' 'MDESLPPFLRIEEAARLLRISRSAAYEQANAWLATGGETGLPVVVIGRTKRVPRAAMLRMLAVGADPTGPA' A
#
# COMPACT_ATOMS: atom_id res chain seq x y z
N MET A 1 5.55 17.45 -13.92
CA MET A 1 4.55 17.37 -12.84
C MET A 1 5.27 16.81 -11.65
N ASP A 2 5.44 17.59 -10.59
CA ASP A 2 5.94 17.05 -9.33
C ASP A 2 4.77 16.26 -8.71
N GLU A 3 4.62 15.02 -9.19
CA GLU A 3 3.43 14.20 -8.99
C GLU A 3 3.57 13.45 -7.65
N SER A 4 3.66 14.24 -6.59
CA SER A 4 3.64 13.68 -5.24
C SER A 4 2.30 12.95 -5.06
N LEU A 5 2.37 11.62 -4.97
CA LEU A 5 1.21 10.79 -4.63
C LEU A 5 0.53 11.37 -3.38
N PRO A 6 -0.81 11.42 -3.33
CA PRO A 6 -1.51 11.89 -2.14
C PRO A 6 -1.09 11.06 -0.92
N PRO A 7 -1.12 11.64 0.30
CA PRO A 7 -0.66 10.96 1.51
C PRO A 7 -1.45 9.68 1.82
N PHE A 8 -2.68 9.60 1.32
CA PHE A 8 -3.54 8.43 1.41
C PHE A 8 -4.14 8.09 0.05
N LEU A 9 -4.08 6.82 -0.31
CA LEU A 9 -4.64 6.26 -1.52
C LEU A 9 -5.90 5.46 -1.19
N ARG A 10 -6.82 5.37 -2.15
CA ARG A 10 -7.87 4.36 -2.17
C ARG A 10 -7.27 3.00 -2.51
N ILE A 11 -7.95 1.92 -2.12
CA ILE A 11 -7.52 0.55 -2.45
C ILE A 11 -7.36 0.36 -3.96
N GLU A 12 -8.24 0.94 -4.77
CA GLU A 12 -8.16 0.86 -6.24
C GLU A 12 -6.94 1.60 -6.81
N GLU A 13 -6.53 2.71 -6.19
CA GLU A 13 -5.33 3.45 -6.61
C GLU A 13 -4.08 2.66 -6.27
N ALA A 14 -4.02 2.08 -5.06
CA ALA A 14 -2.94 1.17 -4.68
C ALA A 14 -2.88 -0.07 -5.60
N ALA A 15 -4.04 -0.65 -5.96
CA ALA A 15 -4.11 -1.79 -6.88
C ALA A 15 -3.47 -1.47 -8.24
N ARG A 16 -3.74 -0.27 -8.79
CA ARG A 16 -3.14 0.20 -10.05
C ARG A 16 -1.63 0.37 -9.92
N LEU A 17 -1.15 0.95 -8.82
CA LEU A 17 0.29 1.15 -8.59
C LEU A 17 1.04 -0.18 -8.43
N LEU A 18 0.45 -1.12 -7.71
CA LEU A 18 1.00 -2.47 -7.50
C LEU A 18 0.79 -3.40 -8.70
N ARG A 19 0.03 -2.95 -9.71
CA ARG A 19 -0.36 -3.72 -10.90
C ARG A 19 -1.04 -5.06 -10.58
N ILE A 20 -1.91 -5.05 -9.58
CA ILE A 20 -2.75 -6.20 -9.21
C ILE A 20 -4.23 -5.91 -9.48
N SER A 21 -5.04 -6.97 -9.55
CA SER A 21 -6.49 -6.82 -9.69
C SER A 21 -7.08 -6.11 -8.46
N ARG A 22 -8.25 -5.47 -8.64
CA ARG A 22 -8.97 -4.87 -7.50
C ARG A 22 -9.33 -5.91 -6.45
N SER A 23 -9.77 -7.11 -6.85
CA SER A 23 -10.12 -8.20 -5.91
C SER A 23 -8.93 -8.55 -5.03
N ALA A 24 -7.77 -8.80 -5.65
CA ALA A 24 -6.55 -9.11 -4.93
C ALA A 24 -6.17 -7.98 -3.94
N ALA A 25 -6.27 -6.72 -4.36
CA ALA A 25 -6.00 -5.59 -3.45
C ALA A 25 -6.96 -5.54 -2.25
N TYR A 26 -8.25 -5.83 -2.45
CA TYR A 26 -9.23 -5.90 -1.36
C TYR A 26 -8.98 -7.09 -0.43
N GLU A 27 -8.64 -8.26 -0.97
CA GLU A 27 -8.25 -9.44 -0.19
C GLU A 27 -7.04 -9.15 0.68
N GLN A 28 -5.99 -8.54 0.12
CA GLN A 28 -4.79 -8.16 0.85
C GLN A 28 -5.08 -7.07 1.91
N ALA A 29 -5.97 -6.13 1.63
CA ALA A 29 -6.41 -5.14 2.62
C ALA A 29 -7.18 -5.79 3.78
N ASN A 30 -7.96 -6.83 3.51
CA ASN A 30 -8.66 -7.59 4.55
C ASN A 30 -7.68 -8.43 5.37
N ALA A 31 -6.69 -9.06 4.73
CA ALA A 31 -5.63 -9.81 5.42
C ALA A 31 -4.85 -8.91 6.38
N TRP A 32 -4.52 -7.68 5.95
CA TRP A 32 -3.87 -6.69 6.81
C TRP A 32 -4.66 -6.39 8.08
N LEU A 33 -5.97 -6.18 7.96
CA LEU A 33 -6.82 -5.93 9.13
C LEU A 33 -6.99 -7.17 10.00
N ALA A 34 -7.14 -8.34 9.39
CA ALA A 34 -7.34 -9.60 10.11
C ALA A 34 -6.10 -10.02 10.91
N THR A 35 -4.91 -9.70 10.42
CA THR A 35 -3.63 -10.02 11.05
C THR A 35 -3.08 -8.89 11.92
N GLY A 36 -3.80 -7.77 12.07
CA GLY A 36 -3.27 -6.62 12.82
C GLY A 36 -2.04 -5.96 12.18
N GLY A 37 -1.86 -6.13 10.86
CA GLY A 37 -0.80 -5.50 10.08
C GLY A 37 0.45 -6.33 9.88
N GLU A 38 0.37 -7.65 10.06
CA GLU A 38 1.52 -8.53 9.80
C GLU A 38 1.69 -8.83 8.31
N THR A 39 0.59 -9.04 7.57
CA THR A 39 0.65 -9.40 6.14
C THR A 39 -0.42 -8.68 5.31
N GLY A 40 -0.16 -8.51 4.01
CA GLY A 40 -1.11 -7.94 3.06
C GLY A 40 -0.90 -6.45 2.75
N LEU A 41 -1.97 -5.79 2.31
CA LEU A 41 -1.93 -4.40 1.84
C LEU A 41 -2.16 -3.45 3.01
N PRO A 42 -1.18 -2.60 3.38
CA PRO A 42 -1.31 -1.70 4.51
C PRO A 42 -2.48 -0.74 4.34
N VAL A 43 -3.47 -0.87 5.23
CA VAL A 43 -4.64 -0.01 5.27
C VAL A 43 -4.93 0.48 6.68
N VAL A 44 -5.46 1.69 6.76
CA VAL A 44 -6.10 2.26 7.95
C VAL A 44 -7.59 2.43 7.68
N VAL A 45 -8.41 2.19 8.70
CA VAL A 45 -9.86 2.39 8.64
C VAL A 45 -10.18 3.75 9.24
N ILE A 46 -10.81 4.62 8.44
CA ILE A 46 -11.32 5.92 8.88
C ILE A 46 -12.83 5.90 8.66
N GLY A 47 -13.57 5.76 9.76
CA GLY A 47 -15.01 5.52 9.74
C GLY A 47 -15.36 4.28 8.92
N ARG A 48 -16.11 4.46 7.84
CA ARG A 48 -16.54 3.37 6.93
C ARG A 48 -15.58 3.14 5.76
N THR A 49 -14.46 3.87 5.71
CA THR A 49 -13.58 3.87 4.54
C THR A 49 -12.20 3.31 4.86
N LYS A 50 -11.63 2.56 3.92
CA LYS A 50 -10.24 2.09 3.98
C LYS A 50 -9.35 3.04 3.18
N ARG A 51 -8.17 3.35 3.71
CA ARG A 51 -7.15 4.18 3.07
C ARG A 51 -5.79 3.52 3.19
N VAL A 52 -5.03 3.54 2.11
CA VAL A 52 -3.66 3.03 2.05
C VAL A 52 -2.71 4.20 2.30
N PRO A 53 -1.95 4.23 3.40
CA PRO A 53 -0.96 5.29 3.63
C PRO A 53 0.17 5.21 2.61
N ARG A 54 0.48 6.32 1.91
CA ARG A 54 1.59 6.38 0.95
C ARG A 54 2.92 5.96 1.58
N ALA A 55 3.18 6.38 2.82
CA ALA A 55 4.41 6.02 3.53
C ALA A 55 4.57 4.50 3.73
N ALA A 56 3.47 3.76 3.86
CA ALA A 56 3.53 2.30 3.95
C ALA A 56 3.87 1.66 2.60
N MET A 57 3.34 2.20 1.49
CA MET A 57 3.72 1.79 0.14
C MET A 57 5.19 2.05 -0.16
N LEU A 58 5.72 3.21 0.24
CA LEU A 58 7.15 3.51 0.09
C LEU A 58 8.03 2.54 0.88
N ARG A 59 7.62 2.16 2.10
CA ARG A 59 8.33 1.14 2.89
C ARG A 59 8.33 -0.23 2.21
N MET A 60 7.22 -0.63 1.57
CA MET A 60 7.17 -1.87 0.80
C MET A 60 8.11 -1.85 -0.40
N LEU A 61 8.22 -0.72 -1.11
CA LEU A 61 9.17 -0.55 -2.22
C LEU A 61 10.63 -0.62 -1.75
N ALA A 62 10.92 -0.21 -0.51
CA ALA A 62 12.25 -0.34 0.07
C ALA A 62 12.61 -1.80 0.41
N VAL A 63 11.65 -2.74 0.42
CA VAL A 63 11.93 -4.17 0.60
C VAL A 63 12.56 -4.71 -0.69
N GLY A 64 13.89 -4.77 -0.70
CA GLY A 64 14.69 -5.22 -1.86
C GLY A 64 15.54 -4.12 -2.52
N ALA A 65 15.35 -2.86 -2.11
CA ALA A 65 16.31 -1.81 -2.41
C ALA A 65 17.47 -1.95 -1.42
N ASP A 66 18.59 -2.53 -1.85
CA ASP A 66 19.83 -2.45 -1.07
C ASP A 66 20.17 -0.95 -0.92
N PRO A 67 20.25 -0.39 0.30
CA PRO A 67 20.71 0.98 0.49
C PRO A 67 22.16 1.20 0.01
N THR A 68 22.86 0.12 -0.37
CA THR A 68 24.27 0.07 -0.78
C THR A 68 24.48 -0.36 -2.24
N GLY A 69 23.42 -0.50 -3.05
CA GLY A 69 23.56 -0.79 -4.48
C GLY A 69 24.27 0.36 -5.23
N PRO A 70 25.13 0.08 -6.24
CA PRO A 70 26.12 1.05 -6.69
C PRO A 70 25.48 2.32 -7.28
N ALA A 71 26.04 3.46 -6.87
CA ALA A 71 25.79 4.80 -7.39
C ALA A 71 26.11 4.93 -8.88
#